data_AF-A0AAU5JM67-F1
#
_entry.id   AF-A0AAU5JM67-F1
#
_cell.length_a   1.000
_cell.length_b   1.000
_cell.length_c   1.000
_cell.angle_alpha   90.00
_cell.angle_beta   90.00
_cell.angle_gamma   90.00
#
_symmetry.space_group_name_H-M   'P 1'
#
loop_
_entity.id
_entity.type
_entity.pdbx_description
1 polymer ?
#
loop_
_entity_poly.entity_id
_entity_poly.type
_entity_poly.pdbx_seq_one_letter_code
_entity_poly.pdbx_strand_id
1 'polypeptide(L)'
;MTSQRRKGARRGLARLVAVCLLAVGLVGTGPAAAETPTTAGGPVVVPVQTTGPADRRFNLVFMGDGYTAAEMPAFRADLERHLNTLWSIEPFASYRSYVNVWAVEAPSAESGVDCDPGLAAPARDTALDMGFWGGCNPDSVQRLLTVDSAKAGALADLVPGTSRANRQIVALAHSSTYGGAGGSYATASGGNALSSLITPHEIGHSLGGLQDEYDYYARGVPGETYSGPEPGSTHHTLLTEDQMREQRAKWWRWLGEESESGGVIGRHEGGLYSTKGVWRPSRHSLMKTLGYAFDQVEREVMVRAISAKVNLIQDHTPNTTPLGADRTVWVDTLHPVGGELAVTWRLDGHALTTRGARTIDLRRLGLSPGTHTLTATVTDPTPFVRDPAVRASTALTRTVGWTVDTSLTTREAPVAAAFTGHTPTRDPVGARTVVHADTTHPTDRTPAVQWRLDGRPVHPAGSKGRNDRDLDLGSLNLTPGTHRLTARIPGTDEELRWTIDARPASSSYELSAPLRTVRRPGLPVEYVYDGPFTMRLTARDDQDGAVVSQFRVDGDGWYTYYGWPTDADAPFRFSPSGTVIDDLVYGKLGRSRAVPWDDATPDYGTHTVEYRTIDAAGNVSRARSFRVTLLAP
;
A
#
# COMPACT_ATOMS: atom_id res chain seq x y z
N MET A 1 -14.66 -56.98 -39.90
CA MET A 1 -14.87 -57.48 -41.27
C MET A 1 -14.30 -56.46 -42.24
N THR A 2 -13.27 -56.86 -43.01
CA THR A 2 -12.90 -56.44 -44.39
C THR A 2 -13.24 -55.00 -44.82
N SER A 3 -12.31 -54.16 -45.31
CA SER A 3 -11.54 -54.40 -46.55
C SER A 3 -10.54 -53.27 -46.84
N GLN A 4 -9.34 -53.65 -47.30
CA GLN A 4 -8.28 -52.81 -47.88
C GLN A 4 -8.59 -52.35 -49.32
N ARG A 5 -7.92 -51.27 -49.79
CA ARG A 5 -7.00 -51.20 -50.98
C ARG A 5 -6.65 -49.72 -51.30
N ARG A 6 -5.37 -49.31 -51.27
CA ARG A 6 -4.37 -49.22 -52.39
C ARG A 6 -4.84 -48.28 -53.53
N LYS A 7 -4.06 -47.38 -54.15
CA LYS A 7 -2.60 -47.19 -54.38
C LYS A 7 -2.42 -45.84 -55.10
N GLY A 8 -1.25 -45.22 -55.04
CA GLY A 8 -0.87 -44.20 -56.04
C GLY A 8 0.36 -43.35 -55.69
N ALA A 9 1.55 -43.86 -55.97
CA ALA A 9 2.81 -43.11 -55.91
C ALA A 9 3.26 -42.73 -57.34
N ARG A 10 3.75 -41.50 -57.54
CA ARG A 10 4.71 -41.17 -58.61
C ARG A 10 5.67 -40.07 -58.13
N ARG A 11 6.97 -40.37 -58.26
CA ARG A 11 8.14 -39.52 -58.00
C ARG A 11 8.46 -38.67 -59.24
N GLY A 12 9.06 -37.50 -59.02
CA GLY A 12 9.78 -36.71 -60.02
C GLY A 12 10.91 -35.90 -59.37
N LEU A 13 12.15 -36.13 -59.82
CA LEU A 13 13.44 -35.56 -59.42
C LEU A 13 13.50 -34.01 -59.57
N ALA A 14 13.97 -33.27 -58.55
CA ALA A 14 15.36 -32.83 -58.28
C ALA A 14 15.78 -31.50 -58.95
N ARG A 15 16.21 -30.53 -58.14
CA ARG A 15 17.44 -29.75 -58.34
C ARG A 15 17.77 -28.89 -57.12
N LEU A 16 18.96 -29.15 -56.56
CA LEU A 16 19.68 -28.26 -55.64
C LEU A 16 19.99 -26.93 -56.34
N VAL A 17 19.79 -25.83 -55.63
CA VAL A 17 20.66 -24.64 -55.72
C VAL A 17 20.93 -24.19 -54.30
N ALA A 18 22.18 -24.33 -53.87
CA ALA A 18 22.71 -23.73 -52.65
C ALA A 18 23.16 -22.30 -52.96
N VAL A 19 22.67 -21.33 -52.20
CA VAL A 19 23.28 -20.00 -52.09
C VAL A 19 23.48 -19.73 -50.60
N CYS A 20 24.74 -19.75 -50.18
CA CYS A 20 25.19 -19.23 -48.91
C CYS A 20 25.14 -17.70 -48.95
N LEU A 21 24.41 -17.09 -48.03
CA LEU A 21 24.65 -15.70 -47.61
C LEU A 21 24.61 -15.66 -46.08
N LEU A 22 25.79 -15.40 -45.51
CA LEU A 22 25.95 -15.01 -44.11
C LEU A 22 25.19 -13.70 -43.87
N ALA A 23 24.33 -13.68 -42.85
CA ALA A 23 23.92 -12.46 -42.18
C ALA A 23 24.11 -12.67 -40.67
N VAL A 24 25.06 -11.93 -40.11
CA VAL A 24 25.30 -11.77 -38.68
C VAL A 24 24.09 -11.06 -38.09
N GLY A 25 23.36 -11.73 -37.20
CA GLY A 25 22.24 -11.17 -36.45
C GLY A 25 22.58 -11.10 -34.97
N LEU A 26 22.59 -9.88 -34.42
CA LEU A 26 22.80 -9.56 -33.03
C LEU A 26 21.87 -10.37 -32.11
N VAL A 27 22.43 -10.98 -31.06
CA VAL A 27 21.67 -11.50 -29.92
C VAL A 27 21.18 -10.31 -29.11
N GLY A 28 19.99 -9.81 -29.44
CA GLY A 28 19.22 -8.93 -28.58
C GLY A 28 18.53 -9.79 -27.51
N THR A 29 18.96 -9.66 -26.26
CA THR A 29 18.21 -10.14 -25.10
C THR A 29 16.99 -9.25 -24.91
N GLY A 30 15.87 -9.62 -25.56
CA GLY A 30 14.55 -9.13 -25.19
C GLY A 30 14.12 -9.68 -23.83
N PRO A 31 13.19 -9.03 -23.11
CA PRO A 31 12.69 -9.54 -21.84
C PRO A 31 12.01 -10.89 -22.09
N ALA A 32 12.22 -11.84 -21.18
CA ALA A 32 11.48 -13.08 -21.17
C ALA A 32 10.00 -12.74 -20.97
N ALA A 33 9.22 -12.80 -22.06
CA ALA A 33 7.79 -12.86 -21.99
C ALA A 33 7.43 -14.09 -21.13
N ALA A 34 6.66 -13.86 -20.08
CA ALA A 34 6.15 -14.92 -19.23
C ALA A 34 5.46 -15.99 -20.10
N GLU A 35 5.97 -17.23 -20.06
CA GLU A 35 5.27 -18.37 -20.65
C GLU A 35 3.90 -18.47 -19.98
N THR A 36 2.85 -18.32 -20.78
CA THR A 36 1.47 -18.52 -20.36
C THR A 36 1.21 -20.03 -20.32
N PRO A 37 0.80 -20.65 -19.20
CA PRO A 37 0.26 -21.98 -19.26
C PRO A 37 -1.18 -21.89 -19.76
N THR A 38 -1.45 -22.44 -20.95
CA THR A 38 -2.81 -22.64 -21.46
C THR A 38 -3.37 -23.98 -20.95
N THR A 39 -4.52 -23.91 -20.27
CA THR A 39 -5.53 -24.96 -19.96
C THR A 39 -5.16 -26.16 -19.06
N ALA A 40 -5.96 -26.32 -17.99
CA ALA A 40 -6.06 -27.43 -17.02
C ALA A 40 -5.02 -27.54 -15.87
N GLY A 41 -4.38 -26.42 -15.49
CA GLY A 41 -3.53 -26.37 -14.30
C GLY A 41 -4.32 -25.97 -13.05
N GLY A 42 -4.09 -26.64 -11.92
CA GLY A 42 -4.60 -26.21 -10.61
C GLY A 42 -4.03 -24.84 -10.17
N PRO A 43 -4.30 -24.41 -8.93
CA PRO A 43 -3.88 -23.09 -8.47
C PRO A 43 -2.36 -22.88 -8.55
N VAL A 44 -1.94 -21.70 -9.01
CA VAL A 44 -0.54 -21.30 -9.14
C VAL A 44 -0.24 -20.13 -8.21
N VAL A 45 0.87 -20.21 -7.46
CA VAL A 45 1.34 -19.11 -6.60
C VAL A 45 2.36 -18.27 -7.37
N VAL A 46 2.08 -16.97 -7.51
CA VAL A 46 2.93 -16.00 -8.21
C VAL A 46 3.40 -14.93 -7.22
N PRO A 47 4.71 -14.75 -7.00
CA PRO A 47 5.23 -13.61 -6.26
C PRO A 47 5.02 -12.32 -7.06
N VAL A 48 4.29 -11.37 -6.48
CA VAL A 48 4.03 -10.04 -7.09
C VAL A 48 5.01 -9.01 -6.54
N GLN A 49 5.25 -9.05 -5.23
CA GLN A 49 6.26 -8.21 -4.56
C GLN A 49 6.92 -9.02 -3.45
N THR A 50 8.26 -9.05 -3.42
CA THR A 50 9.02 -9.70 -2.35
C THR A 50 10.05 -8.74 -1.77
N THR A 51 9.89 -8.39 -0.50
CA THR A 51 10.77 -7.48 0.24
C THR A 51 11.59 -8.20 1.32
N GLY A 52 11.44 -9.52 1.43
CA GLY A 52 12.21 -10.40 2.31
C GLY A 52 11.57 -11.79 2.44
N PRO A 53 12.16 -12.69 3.24
CA PRO A 53 11.60 -14.00 3.53
C PRO A 53 10.16 -13.90 4.06
N ALA A 54 9.27 -14.76 3.56
CA ALA A 54 7.83 -14.70 3.86
C ALA A 54 7.52 -14.84 5.36
N ASP A 55 8.31 -15.62 6.11
CA ASP A 55 8.18 -15.81 7.55
C ASP A 55 8.60 -14.58 8.37
N ARG A 56 9.34 -13.64 7.77
CA ARG A 56 9.81 -12.38 8.38
C ARG A 56 9.08 -11.14 7.85
N ARG A 57 8.03 -11.31 7.04
CA ARG A 57 7.24 -10.22 6.44
C ARG A 57 5.76 -10.36 6.74
N PHE A 58 5.05 -9.24 6.59
CA PHE A 58 3.61 -9.27 6.42
C PHE A 58 3.31 -9.72 4.99
N ASN A 59 2.40 -10.66 4.80
CA ASN A 59 2.07 -11.22 3.48
C ASN A 59 0.63 -10.87 3.12
N LEU A 60 0.44 -10.07 2.07
CA LEU A 60 -0.84 -9.93 1.41
C LEU A 60 -0.97 -11.06 0.39
N VAL A 61 -2.01 -11.89 0.54
CA VAL A 61 -2.31 -12.99 -0.36
C VAL A 61 -3.58 -12.66 -1.12
N PHE A 62 -3.41 -12.26 -2.37
CA PHE A 62 -4.50 -11.98 -3.30
C PHE A 62 -4.91 -13.24 -4.04
N MET A 63 -6.20 -13.42 -4.26
CA MET A 63 -6.76 -14.49 -5.07
C MET A 63 -7.96 -13.97 -5.86
N GLY A 64 -8.15 -14.49 -7.07
CA GLY A 64 -9.30 -14.17 -7.90
C GLY A 64 -10.37 -15.25 -7.77
N ASP A 65 -11.64 -14.86 -7.83
CA ASP A 65 -12.77 -15.76 -8.04
C ASP A 65 -13.62 -15.32 -9.21
N GLY A 66 -14.15 -16.30 -9.94
CA GLY A 66 -14.95 -16.08 -11.15
C GLY A 66 -14.10 -15.67 -12.36
N TYR A 67 -12.77 -15.75 -12.28
CA TYR A 67 -11.89 -15.58 -13.43
C TYR A 67 -11.57 -16.97 -13.99
N THR A 68 -11.97 -17.26 -15.21
CA THR A 68 -11.57 -18.49 -15.90
C THR A 68 -10.09 -18.45 -16.27
N ALA A 69 -9.53 -19.57 -16.73
CA ALA A 69 -8.13 -19.64 -17.17
C ALA A 69 -7.79 -18.61 -18.28
N ALA A 70 -8.77 -18.28 -19.14
CA ALA A 70 -8.60 -17.28 -20.18
C ALA A 70 -8.63 -15.83 -19.64
N GLU A 71 -9.20 -15.62 -18.45
CA GLU A 71 -9.38 -14.32 -17.81
C GLU A 71 -8.31 -14.03 -16.73
N MET A 72 -7.32 -14.90 -16.53
CA MET A 72 -6.18 -14.62 -15.65
C MET A 72 -5.46 -13.30 -15.98
N PRO A 73 -5.29 -12.88 -17.25
CA PRO A 73 -4.79 -11.54 -17.54
C PRO A 73 -5.66 -10.41 -16.96
N ALA A 74 -6.99 -10.58 -16.92
CA ALA A 74 -7.89 -9.61 -16.29
C ALA A 74 -7.70 -9.60 -14.76
N PHE A 75 -7.57 -10.77 -14.12
CA PHE A 75 -7.26 -10.83 -12.68
C PHE A 75 -5.99 -10.08 -12.33
N ARG A 76 -4.92 -10.28 -13.11
CA ARG A 76 -3.64 -9.57 -12.90
C ARG A 76 -3.77 -8.07 -13.07
N ALA A 77 -4.54 -7.62 -14.07
CA ALA A 77 -4.82 -6.19 -14.27
C ALA A 77 -5.62 -5.59 -13.10
N ASP A 78 -6.60 -6.32 -12.57
CA ASP A 78 -7.40 -5.91 -11.42
C ASP A 78 -6.54 -5.84 -10.16
N LEU A 79 -5.74 -6.88 -9.91
CA LEU A 79 -4.75 -6.92 -8.84
C LEU A 79 -3.80 -5.74 -8.89
N GLU A 80 -3.23 -5.42 -10.06
CA GLU A 80 -2.33 -4.29 -10.23
C GLU A 80 -3.02 -2.95 -9.89
N ARG A 81 -4.25 -2.71 -10.35
CA ARG A 81 -5.01 -1.49 -10.01
C ARG A 81 -5.29 -1.37 -8.52
N HIS A 82 -5.65 -2.49 -7.87
CA HIS A 82 -5.91 -2.53 -6.43
C HIS A 82 -4.65 -2.26 -5.62
N LEU A 83 -3.52 -2.87 -5.99
CA LEU A 83 -2.23 -2.65 -5.34
C LEU A 83 -1.75 -1.20 -5.50
N ASN A 84 -1.85 -0.64 -6.70
CA ASN A 84 -1.43 0.76 -6.93
C ASN A 84 -2.28 1.75 -6.12
N THR A 85 -3.58 1.48 -5.97
CA THR A 85 -4.43 2.28 -5.07
C THR A 85 -4.00 2.11 -3.61
N LEU A 86 -3.78 0.87 -3.16
CA LEU A 86 -3.32 0.57 -1.79
C LEU A 86 -2.01 1.29 -1.47
N TRP A 87 -1.01 1.24 -2.36
CA TRP A 87 0.29 1.89 -2.17
C TRP A 87 0.25 3.41 -2.25
N SER A 88 -0.86 4.00 -2.69
CA SER A 88 -1.08 5.45 -2.67
C SER A 88 -1.66 5.97 -1.35
N ILE A 89 -2.05 5.06 -0.45
CA ILE A 89 -2.72 5.37 0.83
C ILE A 89 -1.79 5.09 1.99
N GLU A 90 -1.68 6.04 2.93
CA GLU A 90 -0.96 5.81 4.18
C GLU A 90 -1.79 4.96 5.15
N PRO A 91 -1.19 4.02 5.91
CA PRO A 91 0.25 3.80 6.06
C PRO A 91 0.87 2.79 5.09
N PHE A 92 0.10 2.22 4.16
CA PHE A 92 0.62 1.21 3.23
C PHE A 92 1.76 1.75 2.35
N ALA A 93 1.69 3.02 1.95
CA ALA A 93 2.75 3.69 1.21
C ALA A 93 4.09 3.67 1.99
N SER A 94 4.12 4.23 3.21
CA SER A 94 5.34 4.31 4.02
C SER A 94 5.87 2.96 4.50
N TYR A 95 4.98 1.97 4.67
CA TYR A 95 5.31 0.63 5.18
C TYR A 95 5.38 -0.44 4.07
N ARG A 96 5.39 -0.05 2.79
CA ARG A 96 5.41 -0.98 1.64
C ARG A 96 6.52 -2.04 1.73
N SER A 97 7.69 -1.68 2.28
CA SER A 97 8.81 -2.60 2.48
C SER A 97 8.56 -3.72 3.50
N TYR A 98 7.54 -3.59 4.35
CA TYR A 98 7.17 -4.62 5.34
C TYR A 98 6.36 -5.75 4.69
N VAL A 99 5.89 -5.52 3.47
CA VAL A 99 4.85 -6.32 2.84
C VAL A 99 5.37 -7.08 1.64
N ASN A 100 5.21 -8.40 1.69
CA ASN A 100 5.22 -9.25 0.50
C ASN A 100 3.80 -9.32 -0.08
N VAL A 101 3.70 -9.43 -1.40
CA VAL A 101 2.45 -9.66 -2.12
C VAL A 101 2.56 -10.93 -2.93
N TRP A 102 1.57 -11.80 -2.75
CA TRP A 102 1.43 -13.05 -3.48
C TRP A 102 0.08 -13.07 -4.18
N ALA A 103 0.06 -13.48 -5.44
CA ALA A 103 -1.15 -13.83 -6.15
C ALA A 103 -1.30 -15.36 -6.16
N VAL A 104 -2.47 -15.86 -5.78
CA VAL A 104 -2.86 -17.25 -5.99
C VAL A 104 -3.84 -17.26 -7.14
N GLU A 105 -3.32 -17.59 -8.32
CA GLU A 105 -4.10 -17.71 -9.55
C GLU A 105 -4.83 -19.05 -9.54
N ALA A 106 -6.11 -19.02 -9.20
CA ALA A 106 -6.99 -20.18 -9.14
C ALA A 106 -8.12 -20.00 -10.18
N PRO A 107 -7.97 -20.59 -11.39
CA PRO A 107 -9.00 -20.48 -12.42
C PRO A 107 -10.35 -21.08 -11.99
N SER A 108 -11.42 -20.30 -12.09
CA SER A 108 -12.80 -20.79 -11.94
C SER A 108 -13.25 -21.56 -13.17
N ALA A 109 -14.23 -22.46 -12.99
CA ALA A 109 -14.87 -23.17 -14.09
C ALA A 109 -15.79 -22.24 -14.90
N GLU A 110 -16.49 -21.33 -14.22
CA GLU A 110 -17.34 -20.32 -14.81
C GLU A 110 -16.83 -18.90 -14.58
N SER A 111 -17.16 -18.00 -15.50
CA SER A 111 -16.90 -16.56 -15.40
C SER A 111 -18.01 -15.87 -14.59
N GLY A 112 -17.60 -14.93 -13.73
CA GLY A 112 -18.49 -14.23 -12.80
C GLY A 112 -18.67 -14.96 -11.47
N VAL A 113 -19.49 -14.37 -10.60
CA VAL A 113 -19.77 -14.87 -9.23
C VAL A 113 -21.28 -14.98 -8.98
N ASP A 114 -21.66 -15.58 -7.85
CA ASP A 114 -23.06 -15.85 -7.52
C ASP A 114 -23.89 -14.57 -7.31
N CYS A 115 -25.14 -14.63 -7.77
CA CYS A 115 -26.14 -13.58 -7.57
C CYS A 115 -25.71 -12.17 -8.06
N ASP A 116 -24.96 -12.15 -9.15
CA ASP A 116 -24.45 -10.95 -9.82
C ASP A 116 -25.11 -10.78 -11.21
N PRO A 117 -25.73 -9.62 -11.54
CA PRO A 117 -25.88 -8.40 -10.72
C PRO A 117 -27.03 -8.43 -9.72
N GLY A 118 -27.75 -9.54 -9.58
CA GLY A 118 -28.82 -9.65 -8.57
C GLY A 118 -29.26 -11.09 -8.30
N LEU A 119 -30.14 -11.26 -7.32
CA LEU A 119 -30.59 -12.56 -6.78
C LEU A 119 -31.24 -13.52 -7.80
N ALA A 120 -31.70 -13.01 -8.94
CA ALA A 120 -32.25 -13.83 -10.02
C ALA A 120 -31.17 -14.42 -10.95
N ALA A 121 -29.92 -13.96 -10.84
CA ALA A 121 -28.80 -14.51 -11.60
C ALA A 121 -28.44 -15.92 -11.09
N PRO A 122 -28.03 -16.83 -11.98
CA PRO A 122 -27.64 -18.17 -11.58
C PRO A 122 -26.39 -18.15 -10.71
N ALA A 123 -26.27 -19.14 -9.82
CA ALA A 123 -25.00 -19.46 -9.18
C ALA A 123 -23.99 -19.97 -10.23
N ARG A 124 -22.71 -19.81 -9.93
CA ARG A 124 -21.54 -20.07 -10.75
C ARG A 124 -20.64 -21.07 -10.03
N ASP A 125 -20.12 -22.04 -10.76
CA ASP A 125 -19.09 -22.94 -10.23
C ASP A 125 -17.73 -22.23 -10.25
N THR A 126 -17.32 -21.71 -9.09
CA THR A 126 -16.12 -20.88 -8.94
C THR A 126 -15.12 -21.47 -7.94
N ALA A 127 -13.87 -21.01 -8.01
CA ALA A 127 -12.78 -21.50 -7.19
C ALA A 127 -12.99 -21.25 -5.68
N LEU A 128 -13.75 -20.22 -5.32
CA LEU A 128 -13.93 -19.75 -3.95
C LEU A 128 -15.39 -19.60 -3.49
N ASP A 129 -16.37 -19.94 -4.34
CA ASP A 129 -17.81 -19.75 -4.10
C ASP A 129 -18.15 -18.32 -3.65
N MET A 130 -17.59 -17.31 -4.33
CA MET A 130 -17.93 -15.93 -4.03
C MET A 130 -19.36 -15.61 -4.48
N GLY A 131 -20.04 -14.78 -3.69
CA GLY A 131 -21.40 -14.34 -3.99
C GLY A 131 -21.77 -13.05 -3.31
N PHE A 132 -22.54 -12.22 -4.02
CA PHE A 132 -23.17 -11.02 -3.45
C PHE A 132 -24.31 -11.41 -2.50
N TRP A 133 -24.89 -10.42 -1.82
CA TRP A 133 -25.98 -10.63 -0.86
C TRP A 133 -25.60 -11.58 0.28
N GLY A 134 -24.32 -11.62 0.68
CA GLY A 134 -23.82 -12.54 1.71
C GLY A 134 -24.02 -14.01 1.36
N GLY A 135 -23.79 -14.38 0.10
CA GLY A 135 -24.04 -15.73 -0.41
C GLY A 135 -25.48 -15.94 -0.83
N CYS A 136 -26.03 -15.03 -1.65
CA CYS A 136 -27.38 -15.12 -2.22
C CYS A 136 -28.53 -15.05 -1.19
N ASN A 137 -28.33 -14.39 -0.03
CA ASN A 137 -29.38 -14.20 0.95
C ASN A 137 -30.24 -12.95 0.63
N PRO A 138 -31.54 -13.08 0.31
CA PRO A 138 -32.41 -11.95 0.00
C PRO A 138 -32.60 -10.95 1.14
N ASP A 139 -32.34 -11.36 2.39
CA ASP A 139 -32.44 -10.49 3.57
C ASP A 139 -31.15 -9.69 3.85
N SER A 140 -30.10 -9.89 3.02
CA SER A 140 -28.82 -9.20 3.13
C SER A 140 -28.78 -7.94 2.28
N VAL A 141 -27.79 -7.07 2.52
CA VAL A 141 -27.48 -5.95 1.62
C VAL A 141 -26.74 -6.46 0.38
N GLN A 142 -27.13 -6.00 -0.80
CA GLN A 142 -26.56 -6.42 -2.08
C GLN A 142 -25.03 -6.42 -2.10
N ARG A 143 -24.42 -5.31 -1.66
CA ARG A 143 -22.97 -5.07 -1.70
C ARG A 143 -22.13 -6.03 -0.85
N LEU A 144 -22.75 -6.82 0.04
CA LEU A 144 -22.04 -7.76 0.90
C LEU A 144 -21.53 -8.93 0.05
N LEU A 145 -20.27 -8.86 -0.33
CA LEU A 145 -19.59 -9.89 -1.10
C LEU A 145 -18.87 -10.84 -0.14
N THR A 146 -19.19 -12.12 -0.20
CA THR A 146 -18.61 -13.12 0.71
C THR A 146 -17.89 -14.21 -0.07
N VAL A 147 -17.09 -15.00 0.65
CA VAL A 147 -16.26 -16.08 0.09
C VAL A 147 -16.32 -17.31 1.01
N ASP A 148 -16.14 -18.51 0.46
CA ASP A 148 -15.89 -19.70 1.28
C ASP A 148 -14.52 -19.60 1.97
N SER A 149 -14.56 -19.46 3.29
CA SER A 149 -13.36 -19.30 4.12
C SER A 149 -12.41 -20.49 4.11
N ALA A 150 -12.91 -21.71 3.92
CA ALA A 150 -12.10 -22.92 3.91
C ALA A 150 -11.35 -23.03 2.58
N LYS A 151 -12.01 -22.77 1.45
CA LYS A 151 -11.39 -22.69 0.12
C LYS A 151 -10.33 -21.58 0.08
N ALA A 152 -10.66 -20.37 0.55
CA ALA A 152 -9.72 -19.25 0.61
C ALA A 152 -8.50 -19.58 1.50
N GLY A 153 -8.74 -20.19 2.67
CA GLY A 153 -7.70 -20.64 3.57
C GLY A 153 -6.77 -21.67 2.93
N ALA A 154 -7.33 -22.68 2.26
CA ALA A 154 -6.57 -23.73 1.58
C ALA A 154 -5.71 -23.18 0.43
N LEU A 155 -6.23 -22.24 -0.36
CA LEU A 155 -5.45 -21.57 -1.40
C LEU A 155 -4.31 -20.72 -0.81
N ALA A 156 -4.58 -19.99 0.27
CA ALA A 156 -3.54 -19.20 0.93
C ALA A 156 -2.44 -20.06 1.58
N ASP A 157 -2.76 -21.29 2.00
CA ASP A 157 -1.78 -22.25 2.55
C ASP A 157 -0.79 -22.77 1.50
N LEU A 158 -1.05 -22.56 0.20
CA LEU A 158 -0.10 -22.86 -0.87
C LEU A 158 1.11 -21.92 -0.87
N VAL A 159 1.01 -20.75 -0.24
CA VAL A 159 2.08 -19.74 -0.22
C VAL A 159 3.14 -20.11 0.84
N PRO A 160 4.35 -20.52 0.43
CA PRO A 160 5.35 -21.04 1.35
C PRO A 160 5.86 -19.97 2.34
N GLY A 161 6.10 -20.38 3.58
CA GLY A 161 6.61 -19.50 4.64
C GLY A 161 5.58 -18.51 5.20
N THR A 162 4.34 -18.53 4.72
CA THR A 162 3.24 -17.75 5.31
C THR A 162 2.51 -18.54 6.40
N SER A 163 1.85 -17.82 7.29
CA SER A 163 1.01 -18.36 8.35
C SER A 163 -0.18 -17.44 8.58
N ARG A 164 -1.20 -17.91 9.32
CA ARG A 164 -2.33 -17.05 9.73
C ARG A 164 -1.90 -15.83 10.55
N ALA A 165 -0.77 -15.92 11.27
CA ALA A 165 -0.28 -14.83 12.11
C ALA A 165 0.25 -13.65 11.28
N ASN A 166 0.93 -13.92 10.16
CA ASN A 166 1.63 -12.93 9.34
C ASN A 166 1.05 -12.75 7.93
N ARG A 167 -0.19 -13.20 7.68
CA ARG A 167 -0.88 -12.99 6.39
C ARG A 167 -2.24 -12.32 6.53
N GLN A 168 -2.65 -11.65 5.46
CA GLN A 168 -3.99 -11.14 5.21
C GLN A 168 -4.44 -11.65 3.83
N ILE A 169 -5.63 -12.24 3.76
CA ILE A 169 -6.20 -12.70 2.49
C ILE A 169 -7.08 -11.60 1.90
N VAL A 170 -6.95 -11.38 0.60
CA VAL A 170 -7.80 -10.50 -0.20
C VAL A 170 -8.35 -11.29 -1.39
N ALA A 171 -9.66 -11.42 -1.50
CA ALA A 171 -10.30 -12.09 -2.62
C ALA A 171 -10.97 -11.08 -3.57
N LEU A 172 -10.68 -11.16 -4.85
CA LEU A 172 -11.26 -10.30 -5.88
C LEU A 172 -12.28 -11.09 -6.70
N ALA A 173 -13.53 -10.61 -6.77
CA ALA A 173 -14.54 -11.20 -7.65
C ALA A 173 -14.42 -10.64 -9.08
N HIS A 174 -14.58 -11.49 -10.09
CA HIS A 174 -14.71 -11.08 -11.49
C HIS A 174 -16.09 -10.43 -11.71
N SER A 175 -16.21 -9.17 -11.31
CA SER A 175 -17.48 -8.42 -11.39
C SER A 175 -17.25 -6.93 -11.49
N SER A 176 -18.12 -6.25 -12.24
CA SER A 176 -18.23 -4.79 -12.27
C SER A 176 -19.26 -4.26 -11.25
N THR A 177 -20.02 -5.13 -10.59
CA THR A 177 -20.98 -4.73 -9.55
C THR A 177 -20.24 -4.26 -8.31
N TYR A 178 -20.67 -3.15 -7.73
CA TYR A 178 -20.07 -2.62 -6.52
C TYR A 178 -20.33 -3.56 -5.33
N GLY A 179 -19.26 -4.02 -4.69
CA GLY A 179 -19.34 -4.71 -3.41
C GLY A 179 -18.01 -5.18 -2.86
N GLY A 180 -18.05 -5.53 -1.59
CA GLY A 180 -16.93 -5.91 -0.76
C GLY A 180 -17.39 -6.25 0.65
N ALA A 181 -16.48 -6.83 1.41
CA ALA A 181 -16.69 -7.10 2.83
C ALA A 181 -15.36 -7.29 3.55
N GLY A 182 -15.34 -6.86 4.81
CA GLY A 182 -14.23 -6.98 5.72
C GLY A 182 -14.62 -7.83 6.94
N GLY A 183 -13.68 -8.63 7.42
CA GLY A 183 -13.89 -9.55 8.53
C GLY A 183 -12.60 -10.31 8.83
N SER A 184 -12.62 -11.65 8.85
CA SER A 184 -11.33 -12.39 8.88
C SER A 184 -10.53 -12.25 7.58
N TYR A 185 -11.19 -11.89 6.49
CA TYR A 185 -10.64 -11.68 5.16
C TYR A 185 -11.22 -10.39 4.58
N ALA A 186 -10.56 -9.85 3.56
CA ALA A 186 -11.09 -8.74 2.77
C ALA A 186 -11.57 -9.30 1.43
N THR A 187 -12.72 -8.84 0.95
CA THR A 187 -13.21 -9.13 -0.40
C THR A 187 -13.54 -7.84 -1.14
N ALA A 188 -13.41 -7.84 -2.45
CA ALA A 188 -13.85 -6.74 -3.29
C ALA A 188 -14.25 -7.26 -4.67
N SER A 189 -15.18 -6.58 -5.33
CA SER A 189 -15.28 -6.62 -6.79
C SER A 189 -13.93 -6.23 -7.43
N GLY A 190 -13.54 -6.79 -8.56
CA GLY A 190 -12.29 -6.44 -9.27
C GLY A 190 -12.47 -5.35 -10.33
N GLY A 191 -13.59 -5.38 -11.05
CA GLY A 191 -13.83 -4.56 -12.24
C GLY A 191 -14.68 -3.30 -12.04
N ASN A 192 -15.19 -3.02 -10.84
CA ASN A 192 -15.97 -1.81 -10.56
C ASN A 192 -15.08 -0.54 -10.54
N ALA A 193 -15.61 0.63 -10.91
CA ALA A 193 -14.84 1.88 -10.89
C ALA A 193 -14.26 2.23 -9.50
N LEU A 194 -14.98 1.88 -8.43
CA LEU A 194 -14.59 2.10 -7.04
C LEU A 194 -13.83 0.90 -6.44
N SER A 195 -13.66 -0.21 -7.17
CA SER A 195 -13.18 -1.49 -6.63
C SER A 195 -11.86 -1.38 -5.90
N SER A 196 -10.90 -0.65 -6.47
CA SER A 196 -9.57 -0.51 -5.91
C SER A 196 -9.55 0.27 -4.60
N LEU A 197 -10.58 1.09 -4.33
CA LEU A 197 -10.78 1.82 -3.07
C LEU A 197 -11.49 0.98 -2.02
N ILE A 198 -12.22 -0.08 -2.42
CA ILE A 198 -12.85 -1.03 -1.49
C ILE A 198 -11.77 -1.83 -0.76
N THR A 199 -10.75 -2.33 -1.46
CA THR A 199 -9.68 -3.14 -0.83
C THR A 199 -9.04 -2.52 0.42
N PRO A 200 -8.55 -1.26 0.40
CA PRO A 200 -7.99 -0.67 1.61
C PRO A 200 -9.03 -0.46 2.72
N HIS A 201 -10.29 -0.16 2.40
CA HIS A 201 -11.38 -0.07 3.38
C HIS A 201 -11.62 -1.42 4.08
N GLU A 202 -11.75 -2.50 3.31
CA GLU A 202 -12.01 -3.83 3.87
C GLU A 202 -10.80 -4.39 4.64
N ILE A 203 -9.57 -4.05 4.22
CA ILE A 203 -8.37 -4.34 5.03
C ILE A 203 -8.38 -3.54 6.33
N GLY A 204 -8.95 -2.33 6.34
CA GLY A 204 -9.19 -1.54 7.55
C GLY A 204 -9.95 -2.33 8.61
N HIS A 205 -11.02 -3.02 8.19
CA HIS A 205 -11.73 -3.97 9.05
C HIS A 205 -10.89 -5.20 9.39
N SER A 206 -10.36 -5.90 8.38
CA SER A 206 -9.84 -7.26 8.57
C SER A 206 -8.48 -7.32 9.27
N LEU A 207 -7.67 -6.29 9.07
CA LEU A 207 -6.36 -6.15 9.69
C LEU A 207 -6.41 -5.20 10.90
N GLY A 208 -7.05 -4.04 10.73
CA GLY A 208 -7.08 -2.97 11.72
C GLY A 208 -8.14 -3.13 12.80
N GLY A 209 -9.20 -3.90 12.54
CA GLY A 209 -10.37 -3.95 13.41
C GLY A 209 -11.12 -2.62 13.47
N LEU A 210 -10.96 -1.77 12.45
CA LEU A 210 -11.73 -0.53 12.30
C LEU A 210 -13.21 -0.88 12.09
N GLN A 211 -14.09 0.05 12.46
CA GLN A 211 -15.53 -0.04 12.25
C GLN A 211 -15.98 1.01 11.23
N ASP A 212 -17.17 0.84 10.69
CA ASP A 212 -17.70 1.79 9.72
C ASP A 212 -18.08 3.12 10.36
N GLU A 213 -17.66 4.20 9.69
CA GLU A 213 -17.95 5.59 10.09
C GLU A 213 -19.13 6.20 9.31
N TYR A 214 -19.70 5.45 8.36
CA TYR A 214 -20.94 5.84 7.70
C TYR A 214 -22.16 5.63 8.61
N ASP A 215 -23.18 6.45 8.38
CA ASP A 215 -24.33 6.67 9.26
C ASP A 215 -25.63 6.02 8.75
N TYR A 216 -25.49 4.94 7.97
CA TYR A 216 -26.59 4.16 7.42
C TYR A 216 -26.21 2.68 7.34
N TYR A 217 -27.15 1.76 7.54
CA TYR A 217 -26.90 0.33 7.30
C TYR A 217 -27.22 -0.03 5.83
N ALA A 218 -28.44 0.30 5.42
CA ALA A 218 -28.89 0.23 4.04
C ALA A 218 -28.81 1.63 3.40
N ARG A 219 -28.34 1.70 2.15
CA ARG A 219 -28.30 2.97 1.41
C ARG A 219 -29.71 3.54 1.27
N GLY A 220 -29.83 4.88 1.26
CA GLY A 220 -31.12 5.58 1.16
C GLY A 220 -31.94 5.61 2.45
N VAL A 221 -31.53 4.88 3.49
CA VAL A 221 -32.21 4.83 4.78
C VAL A 221 -31.33 5.50 5.84
N PRO A 222 -31.72 6.68 6.36
CA PRO A 222 -31.01 7.29 7.47
C PRO A 222 -30.95 6.34 8.67
N GLY A 223 -29.77 6.19 9.26
CA GLY A 223 -29.58 5.45 10.50
C GLY A 223 -30.36 6.06 11.68
N GLU A 224 -30.82 5.20 12.57
CA GLU A 224 -31.47 5.60 13.82
C GLU A 224 -30.49 6.30 14.78
N THR A 225 -30.99 6.78 15.92
CA THR A 225 -30.11 7.33 16.97
C THR A 225 -29.41 6.19 17.71
N TYR A 226 -28.09 6.29 17.86
CA TYR A 226 -27.32 5.33 18.65
C TYR A 226 -27.73 5.40 20.13
N SER A 227 -28.20 4.27 20.68
CA SER A 227 -28.64 4.16 22.08
C SER A 227 -27.81 3.18 22.90
N GLY A 228 -26.68 2.72 22.35
CA GLY A 228 -25.77 1.79 23.01
C GLY A 228 -24.85 2.45 24.04
N PRO A 229 -24.03 1.66 24.74
CA PRO A 229 -22.98 2.18 25.62
C PRO A 229 -21.84 2.83 24.80
N GLU A 230 -20.88 3.42 25.49
CA GLU A 230 -19.64 3.93 24.89
C GLU A 230 -19.01 2.86 23.94
N PRO A 231 -18.85 3.15 22.64
CA PRO A 231 -18.34 2.17 21.68
C PRO A 231 -16.97 1.62 22.07
N GLY A 232 -16.72 0.35 21.78
CA GLY A 232 -15.40 -0.27 22.00
C GLY A 232 -14.33 0.18 21.00
N SER A 233 -14.72 0.67 19.82
CA SER A 233 -13.79 1.12 18.78
C SER A 233 -13.08 2.41 19.17
N THR A 234 -11.88 2.61 18.62
CA THR A 234 -11.02 3.76 18.96
C THR A 234 -11.45 5.06 18.30
N HIS A 235 -12.20 4.98 17.21
CA HIS A 235 -12.67 6.08 16.36
C HIS A 235 -14.19 6.32 16.42
N HIS A 236 -14.88 5.81 17.44
CA HIS A 236 -16.25 6.21 17.77
C HIS A 236 -16.36 6.56 19.25
N THR A 237 -17.16 7.57 19.59
CA THR A 237 -17.31 8.00 20.99
C THR A 237 -18.68 8.61 21.28
N LEU A 238 -19.11 8.56 22.55
CA LEU A 238 -20.20 9.38 23.10
C LEU A 238 -19.66 10.58 23.89
N LEU A 239 -18.37 10.58 24.22
CA LEU A 239 -17.72 11.58 25.03
C LEU A 239 -17.70 12.95 24.34
N THR A 240 -17.71 14.03 25.12
CA THR A 240 -17.32 15.36 24.65
C THR A 240 -15.82 15.43 24.42
N GLU A 241 -15.37 16.41 23.65
CA GLU A 241 -13.93 16.61 23.48
C GLU A 241 -13.21 16.91 24.82
N ASP A 242 -13.86 17.64 25.72
CA ASP A 242 -13.32 17.91 27.05
C ASP A 242 -13.23 16.63 27.88
N GLN A 243 -14.26 15.79 27.86
CA GLN A 243 -14.22 14.47 28.50
C GLN A 243 -13.11 13.58 27.92
N MET A 244 -12.92 13.58 26.60
CA MET A 244 -11.81 12.85 25.97
C MET A 244 -10.44 13.33 26.47
N ARG A 245 -10.25 14.66 26.60
CA ARG A 245 -9.00 15.25 27.12
C ARG A 245 -8.80 14.94 28.60
N GLU A 246 -9.83 15.13 29.42
CA GLU A 246 -9.80 14.89 30.88
C GLU A 246 -9.53 13.42 31.20
N GLN A 247 -10.23 12.51 30.52
CA GLN A 247 -10.11 11.06 30.71
C GLN A 247 -8.91 10.46 29.95
N ARG A 248 -8.27 11.24 29.06
CA ARG A 248 -7.23 10.78 28.13
C ARG A 248 -7.66 9.56 27.31
N ALA A 249 -8.91 9.59 26.83
CA ALA A 249 -9.57 8.50 26.12
C ALA A 249 -9.68 8.77 24.61
N LYS A 250 -9.86 7.71 23.82
CA LYS A 250 -10.10 7.77 22.36
C LYS A 250 -8.98 8.52 21.64
N TRP A 251 -9.32 9.48 20.78
CA TRP A 251 -8.39 10.25 19.96
C TRP A 251 -8.01 11.60 20.55
N TRP A 252 -8.06 11.77 21.88
CA TRP A 252 -7.74 13.04 22.54
C TRP A 252 -6.38 13.66 22.11
N ARG A 253 -5.41 12.82 21.73
CA ARG A 253 -4.07 13.23 21.24
C ARG A 253 -4.09 13.85 19.84
N TRP A 254 -5.16 13.63 19.09
CA TRP A 254 -5.33 14.10 17.72
C TRP A 254 -6.29 15.29 17.61
N LEU A 255 -7.05 15.61 18.66
CA LEU A 255 -7.99 16.73 18.66
C LEU A 255 -7.28 18.05 18.28
N GLY A 256 -7.84 18.74 17.27
CA GLY A 256 -7.31 20.00 16.74
C GLY A 256 -6.29 19.86 15.62
N GLU A 257 -5.90 18.64 15.24
CA GLU A 257 -5.04 18.40 14.08
C GLU A 257 -5.82 18.60 12.77
N GLU A 258 -5.21 19.23 11.76
CA GLU A 258 -5.74 19.22 10.40
C GLU A 258 -5.79 17.79 9.87
N SER A 259 -6.98 17.29 9.54
CA SER A 259 -7.17 15.95 9.00
C SER A 259 -6.64 15.86 7.57
N GLU A 260 -5.85 14.82 7.28
CA GLU A 260 -5.36 14.57 5.92
C GLU A 260 -6.49 14.19 4.94
N SER A 261 -7.60 13.69 5.49
CA SER A 261 -8.83 13.40 4.77
C SER A 261 -9.78 14.62 4.70
N GLY A 262 -9.41 15.75 5.32
CA GLY A 262 -10.11 17.03 5.20
C GLY A 262 -10.76 17.53 6.50
N GLY A 263 -10.67 18.85 6.71
CA GLY A 263 -11.14 19.51 7.92
C GLY A 263 -10.23 19.27 9.13
N VAL A 264 -10.76 19.45 10.34
CA VAL A 264 -10.00 19.29 11.60
C VAL A 264 -10.51 18.07 12.37
N ILE A 265 -9.59 17.30 12.96
CA ILE A 265 -9.91 16.21 13.87
C ILE A 265 -10.59 16.78 15.12
N GLY A 266 -11.81 16.33 15.36
CA GLY A 266 -12.67 16.84 16.41
C GLY A 266 -13.74 15.81 16.72
N ARG A 267 -14.99 16.24 16.77
CA ARG A 267 -16.13 15.37 17.02
C ARG A 267 -17.25 15.61 16.00
N HIS A 268 -17.38 14.72 15.02
CA HIS A 268 -18.35 14.80 13.92
C HIS A 268 -19.47 13.79 14.15
N GLU A 269 -20.72 14.23 14.22
CA GLU A 269 -21.85 13.35 14.54
C GLU A 269 -22.12 12.37 13.39
N GLY A 270 -22.51 11.16 13.73
CA GLY A 270 -22.80 10.06 12.81
C GLY A 270 -21.63 9.07 12.69
N GLY A 271 -21.99 7.79 12.65
CA GLY A 271 -21.08 6.64 12.59
C GLY A 271 -21.79 5.39 13.14
N LEU A 272 -21.18 4.20 13.01
CA LEU A 272 -21.83 2.94 13.42
C LEU A 272 -23.27 2.80 12.90
N TYR A 273 -23.48 3.16 11.64
CA TYR A 273 -24.78 3.10 10.97
C TYR A 273 -25.89 3.97 11.60
N SER A 274 -25.51 4.91 12.48
CA SER A 274 -26.42 5.79 13.21
C SER A 274 -26.18 7.24 12.82
N THR A 275 -27.24 8.00 12.54
CA THR A 275 -27.10 9.43 12.15
C THR A 275 -26.86 10.35 13.34
N LYS A 276 -27.22 9.92 14.55
CA LYS A 276 -27.19 10.74 15.76
C LYS A 276 -26.71 9.95 16.96
N GLY A 277 -26.23 10.67 17.97
CA GLY A 277 -25.92 10.11 19.28
C GLY A 277 -24.60 9.33 19.35
N VAL A 278 -23.80 9.31 18.29
CA VAL A 278 -22.42 8.79 18.26
C VAL A 278 -21.58 9.67 17.35
N TRP A 279 -20.29 9.80 17.64
CA TRP A 279 -19.39 10.68 16.90
C TRP A 279 -18.11 9.98 16.46
N ARG A 280 -17.61 10.41 15.32
CA ARG A 280 -16.34 9.99 14.71
C ARG A 280 -15.31 11.15 14.71
N PRO A 281 -14.00 10.88 14.53
CA PRO A 281 -12.94 11.89 14.65
C PRO A 281 -12.89 12.92 13.52
N SER A 282 -13.28 12.55 12.30
CA SER A 282 -13.04 13.37 11.10
C SER A 282 -14.31 13.60 10.28
N ARG A 283 -14.27 14.62 9.41
CA ARG A 283 -15.39 14.88 8.48
C ARG A 283 -15.49 13.73 7.48
N HIS A 284 -14.34 13.35 6.94
CA HIS A 284 -14.13 12.31 5.94
C HIS A 284 -13.06 11.34 6.43
N SER A 285 -13.23 10.09 6.04
CA SER A 285 -12.25 9.02 6.24
C SER A 285 -12.53 7.94 5.20
N LEU A 286 -11.58 7.03 4.99
CA LEU A 286 -11.79 5.87 4.16
C LEU A 286 -12.87 4.94 4.75
N MET A 287 -13.07 4.94 6.07
CA MET A 287 -14.15 4.18 6.72
C MET A 287 -15.52 4.85 6.63
N LYS A 288 -15.60 6.07 6.09
CA LYS A 288 -16.85 6.77 5.81
C LYS A 288 -17.17 6.87 4.32
N THR A 289 -16.23 7.40 3.53
CA THR A 289 -16.44 7.72 2.11
C THR A 289 -15.25 7.25 1.28
N LEU A 290 -15.50 6.29 0.38
CA LEU A 290 -14.48 5.83 -0.56
C LEU A 290 -13.95 6.99 -1.40
N GLY A 291 -12.63 7.00 -1.58
CA GLY A 291 -11.88 8.03 -2.30
C GLY A 291 -10.99 8.88 -1.40
N TYR A 292 -11.35 9.05 -0.13
CA TYR A 292 -10.48 9.67 0.88
C TYR A 292 -9.53 8.65 1.51
N ALA A 293 -8.47 9.13 2.15
CA ALA A 293 -7.56 8.30 2.92
C ALA A 293 -8.14 7.96 4.31
N PHE A 294 -7.49 7.04 5.04
CA PHE A 294 -7.67 6.93 6.49
C PHE A 294 -7.36 8.28 7.14
N ASP A 295 -8.18 8.69 8.10
CA ASP A 295 -7.77 9.80 8.96
C ASP A 295 -6.65 9.39 9.91
N GLN A 296 -6.10 10.33 10.66
CA GLN A 296 -4.94 10.07 11.50
C GLN A 296 -5.20 9.11 12.66
N VAL A 297 -6.45 9.05 13.17
CA VAL A 297 -6.83 8.11 14.24
C VAL A 297 -6.83 6.69 13.70
N GLU A 298 -7.41 6.49 12.53
CA GLU A 298 -7.45 5.21 11.82
C GLU A 298 -6.07 4.79 11.34
N ARG A 299 -5.28 5.73 10.80
CA ARG A 299 -3.90 5.49 10.36
C ARG A 299 -3.02 5.02 11.52
N GLU A 300 -3.17 5.57 12.72
CA GLU A 300 -2.44 5.09 13.90
C GLU A 300 -2.77 3.62 14.21
N VAL A 301 -4.05 3.24 14.13
CA VAL A 301 -4.49 1.84 14.29
C VAL A 301 -3.87 0.95 13.21
N MET A 302 -3.92 1.39 11.95
CA MET A 302 -3.37 0.63 10.83
C MET A 302 -1.84 0.48 10.90
N VAL A 303 -1.10 1.50 11.33
CA VAL A 303 0.35 1.41 11.55
C VAL A 303 0.66 0.35 12.59
N ARG A 304 -0.07 0.34 13.73
CA ARG A 304 0.08 -0.69 14.75
C ARG A 304 -0.20 -2.07 14.17
N ALA A 305 -1.28 -2.22 13.41
CA ALA A 305 -1.72 -3.50 12.87
C ALA A 305 -0.72 -4.07 11.86
N ILE A 306 -0.22 -3.26 10.92
CA ILE A 306 0.81 -3.66 9.95
C ILE A 306 2.12 -4.00 10.67
N SER A 307 2.60 -3.13 11.56
CA SER A 307 3.87 -3.35 12.27
C SER A 307 3.82 -4.54 13.22
N ALA A 308 2.64 -4.90 13.76
CA ALA A 308 2.47 -6.10 14.57
C ALA A 308 2.64 -7.42 13.79
N LYS A 309 2.57 -7.38 12.44
CA LYS A 309 2.76 -8.56 11.57
C LYS A 309 4.23 -8.90 11.32
N VAL A 310 5.16 -8.08 11.79
CA VAL A 310 6.59 -8.24 11.57
C VAL A 310 7.40 -8.06 12.85
N ASN A 311 8.67 -8.45 12.82
CA ASN A 311 9.63 -8.12 13.87
C ASN A 311 10.52 -6.97 13.42
N LEU A 312 10.60 -5.87 14.16
CA LEU A 312 11.47 -4.75 13.78
C LEU A 312 12.96 -5.15 13.77
N ILE A 313 13.35 -6.12 14.61
CA ILE A 313 14.69 -6.74 14.60
C ILE A 313 14.60 -7.98 13.71
N GLN A 314 15.20 -7.89 12.54
CA GLN A 314 15.13 -8.92 11.50
C GLN A 314 16.13 -10.04 11.74
N ASP A 315 17.31 -9.68 12.23
CA ASP A 315 18.36 -10.60 12.64
C ASP A 315 19.31 -9.89 13.60
N HIS A 316 20.13 -10.63 14.33
CA HIS A 316 21.10 -10.05 15.24
C HIS A 316 22.22 -11.04 15.60
N THR A 317 23.31 -10.55 16.19
CA THR A 317 24.33 -11.43 16.77
C THR A 317 23.66 -12.43 17.74
N PRO A 318 23.94 -13.75 17.68
CA PRO A 318 23.32 -14.71 18.59
C PRO A 318 23.50 -14.31 20.06
N ASN A 319 22.43 -14.45 20.86
CA ASN A 319 22.40 -14.00 22.25
C ASN A 319 22.10 -15.11 23.27
N THR A 320 22.17 -16.37 22.84
CA THR A 320 21.89 -17.53 23.69
C THR A 320 23.08 -17.93 24.57
N THR A 321 24.28 -17.46 24.27
CA THR A 321 25.51 -17.68 25.04
C THR A 321 26.27 -16.36 25.25
N PRO A 322 27.05 -16.22 26.32
CA PRO A 322 27.89 -15.03 26.52
C PRO A 322 28.87 -14.82 25.36
N LEU A 323 29.15 -13.55 25.07
CA LEU A 323 30.03 -13.09 24.01
C LEU A 323 31.38 -12.65 24.57
N GLY A 324 32.49 -12.94 23.88
CA GLY A 324 33.77 -12.30 24.17
C GLY A 324 33.73 -10.80 23.87
N ALA A 325 34.54 -10.00 24.58
CA ALA A 325 34.63 -8.56 24.37
C ALA A 325 35.48 -8.14 23.15
N ASP A 326 36.02 -9.12 22.43
CA ASP A 326 36.97 -9.00 21.31
C ASP A 326 36.30 -9.03 19.92
N ARG A 327 35.00 -8.76 19.84
CA ARG A 327 34.19 -8.86 18.61
C ARG A 327 33.30 -7.65 18.34
N THR A 328 32.60 -7.70 17.21
CA THR A 328 31.46 -6.84 16.92
C THR A 328 30.13 -7.50 17.29
N VAL A 329 29.14 -6.65 17.64
CA VAL A 329 27.75 -7.03 17.92
C VAL A 329 26.82 -6.16 17.08
N TRP A 330 25.87 -6.77 16.39
CA TRP A 330 25.05 -6.12 15.38
C TRP A 330 23.57 -6.47 15.49
N VAL A 331 22.74 -5.61 14.90
CA VAL A 331 21.30 -5.82 14.67
C VAL A 331 20.95 -5.41 13.24
N ASP A 332 20.19 -6.25 12.55
CA ASP A 332 19.53 -5.92 11.30
C ASP A 332 18.09 -5.51 11.59
N THR A 333 17.62 -4.49 10.89
CA THR A 333 16.32 -3.86 11.14
C THR A 333 15.42 -3.97 9.92
N LEU A 334 14.14 -3.65 10.06
CA LEU A 334 13.33 -3.30 8.88
C LEU A 334 13.69 -1.91 8.35
N HIS A 335 13.28 -1.63 7.12
CA HIS A 335 13.62 -0.40 6.38
C HIS A 335 12.35 0.25 5.81
N PRO A 336 11.53 0.94 6.63
CA PRO A 336 10.36 1.66 6.12
C PRO A 336 10.75 2.66 5.03
N VAL A 337 9.91 2.78 4.00
CA VAL A 337 10.13 3.72 2.90
C VAL A 337 10.05 5.16 3.41
N GLY A 338 9.16 5.42 4.38
CA GLY A 338 8.90 6.74 4.96
C GLY A 338 9.91 7.21 6.02
N GLY A 339 10.92 6.40 6.39
CA GLY A 339 11.96 6.82 7.32
C GLY A 339 12.69 5.68 8.04
N GLU A 340 13.91 5.95 8.47
CA GLU A 340 14.77 4.99 9.17
C GLU A 340 14.26 4.67 10.59
N LEU A 341 14.37 3.40 11.00
CA LEU A 341 14.17 3.00 12.40
C LEU A 341 15.30 3.55 13.30
N ALA A 342 14.94 3.95 14.51
CA ALA A 342 15.88 4.43 15.51
C ALA A 342 16.50 3.26 16.28
N VAL A 343 17.83 3.23 16.39
CA VAL A 343 18.56 2.23 17.19
C VAL A 343 19.34 2.89 18.32
N THR A 344 19.06 2.47 19.55
CA THR A 344 19.75 2.92 20.77
C THR A 344 20.43 1.75 21.44
N TRP A 345 21.73 1.88 21.71
CA TRP A 345 22.52 0.88 22.44
C TRP A 345 22.73 1.30 23.90
N ARG A 346 22.69 0.34 24.81
CA ARG A 346 23.06 0.54 26.23
C ARG A 346 24.03 -0.53 26.69
N LEU A 347 25.03 -0.12 27.49
CA LEU A 347 25.96 -0.99 28.21
C LEU A 347 25.71 -0.81 29.70
N ASP A 348 25.41 -1.90 30.41
CA ASP A 348 25.08 -1.91 31.85
C ASP A 348 24.00 -0.89 32.22
N GLY A 349 23.01 -0.72 31.33
CA GLY A 349 21.92 0.24 31.48
C GLY A 349 22.23 1.67 31.03
N HIS A 350 23.50 2.00 30.75
CA HIS A 350 23.92 3.33 30.31
C HIS A 350 23.91 3.47 28.78
N ALA A 351 23.32 4.54 28.25
CA ALA A 351 23.23 4.78 26.80
C ALA A 351 24.60 5.06 26.18
N LEU A 352 24.88 4.42 25.05
CA LEU A 352 26.06 4.65 24.23
C LEU A 352 25.78 5.69 23.15
N THR A 353 26.71 6.64 22.94
CA THR A 353 26.62 7.63 21.86
C THR A 353 26.98 7.01 20.51
N THR A 354 26.02 6.30 19.92
CA THR A 354 26.21 5.47 18.71
C THR A 354 25.60 6.09 17.46
N ARG A 355 24.70 7.07 17.64
CA ARG A 355 24.05 7.83 16.55
C ARG A 355 23.42 6.89 15.51
N GLY A 356 22.61 5.93 15.98
CA GLY A 356 21.89 4.98 15.13
C GLY A 356 22.74 3.85 14.55
N ALA A 357 23.96 3.61 15.04
CA ALA A 357 24.79 2.52 14.53
C ALA A 357 24.04 1.16 14.59
N ARG A 358 24.13 0.38 13.51
CA ARG A 358 23.63 -1.01 13.47
C ARG A 358 24.61 -2.03 14.02
N THR A 359 25.86 -1.62 14.25
CA THR A 359 26.91 -2.46 14.81
C THR A 359 27.74 -1.70 15.84
N ILE A 360 28.12 -2.40 16.91
CA ILE A 360 29.03 -1.95 17.96
C ILE A 360 30.28 -2.82 17.96
N ASP A 361 31.44 -2.18 18.06
CA ASP A 361 32.73 -2.83 18.21
C ASP A 361 33.11 -2.84 19.70
N LEU A 362 32.96 -3.99 20.36
CA LEU A 362 33.15 -4.12 21.81
C LEU A 362 34.58 -3.77 22.25
N ARG A 363 35.57 -4.03 21.39
CA ARG A 363 36.99 -3.71 21.62
C ARG A 363 37.23 -2.22 21.88
N ARG A 364 36.33 -1.36 21.39
CA ARG A 364 36.43 0.11 21.53
C ARG A 364 35.76 0.64 22.79
N LEU A 365 35.05 -0.21 23.53
CA LEU A 365 34.30 0.21 24.72
C LEU A 365 35.15 0.20 26.01
N GLY A 366 36.33 -0.42 25.99
CA GLY A 366 37.23 -0.42 27.16
C GLY A 366 36.62 -1.07 28.40
N LEU A 367 35.97 -2.22 28.23
CA LEU A 367 35.27 -2.93 29.29
C LEU A 367 36.23 -3.40 30.40
N SER A 368 35.80 -3.25 31.66
CA SER A 368 36.52 -3.80 32.82
C SER A 368 36.43 -5.33 32.85
N PRO A 369 37.37 -6.05 33.51
CA PRO A 369 37.23 -7.49 33.72
C PRO A 369 35.91 -7.85 34.42
N GLY A 370 35.25 -8.90 33.94
CA GLY A 370 33.95 -9.36 34.39
C GLY A 370 32.90 -9.45 33.28
N THR A 371 31.63 -9.49 33.72
CA THR A 371 30.45 -9.65 32.87
C THR A 371 29.69 -8.34 32.75
N HIS A 372 29.28 -8.00 31.53
CA HIS A 372 28.53 -6.80 31.18
C HIS A 372 27.25 -7.16 30.44
N THR A 373 26.26 -6.27 30.49
CA THR A 373 25.00 -6.39 29.74
C THR A 373 24.96 -5.36 28.63
N LEU A 374 24.98 -5.82 27.38
CA LEU A 374 24.75 -4.97 26.21
C LEU A 374 23.29 -5.13 25.77
N THR A 375 22.62 -4.04 25.41
CA THR A 375 21.28 -4.09 24.79
C THR A 375 21.19 -3.15 23.59
N ALA A 376 20.39 -3.53 22.61
CA ALA A 376 19.96 -2.70 21.50
C ALA A 376 18.45 -2.58 21.52
N THR A 377 17.94 -1.36 21.50
CA THR A 377 16.51 -1.05 21.36
C THR A 377 16.27 -0.44 19.99
N VAL A 378 15.42 -1.08 19.19
CA VAL A 378 14.97 -0.62 17.88
C VAL A 378 13.56 -0.08 18.03
N THR A 379 13.35 1.17 17.63
CA THR A 379 12.05 1.85 17.72
C THR A 379 11.71 2.47 16.38
N ASP A 380 10.46 2.33 15.95
CA ASP A 380 9.89 3.10 14.86
C ASP A 380 9.51 4.51 15.37
N PRO A 381 10.19 5.58 14.89
CA PRO A 381 9.96 6.93 15.37
C PRO A 381 8.74 7.59 14.71
N THR A 382 8.02 6.90 13.82
CA THR A 382 6.94 7.47 12.98
C THR A 382 6.05 8.49 13.70
N PRO A 383 5.73 9.63 13.06
CA PRO A 383 4.78 10.59 13.59
C PRO A 383 3.33 10.09 13.50
N PHE A 384 3.07 8.99 12.78
CA PHE A 384 1.73 8.42 12.63
C PHE A 384 1.17 7.77 13.90
N VAL A 385 1.99 7.61 14.95
CA VAL A 385 1.57 7.01 16.23
C VAL A 385 1.80 8.00 17.36
N ARG A 386 0.75 8.50 18.00
CA ARG A 386 0.86 9.39 19.17
C ARG A 386 0.71 8.67 20.50
N ASP A 387 0.09 7.48 20.55
CA ASP A 387 -0.09 6.74 21.79
C ASP A 387 1.24 6.12 22.29
N PRO A 388 1.74 6.52 23.47
CA PRO A 388 2.93 5.91 24.07
C PRO A 388 2.80 4.42 24.34
N ALA A 389 1.60 3.90 24.61
CA ALA A 389 1.37 2.48 24.83
C ALA A 389 1.56 1.68 23.53
N VAL A 390 1.09 2.21 22.40
CA VAL A 390 1.35 1.63 21.08
C VAL A 390 2.82 1.75 20.73
N ARG A 391 3.45 2.90 20.98
CA ARG A 391 4.88 3.11 20.72
C ARG A 391 5.79 2.18 21.53
N ALA A 392 5.44 1.93 22.79
CA ALA A 392 6.16 1.00 23.67
C ALA A 392 5.84 -0.48 23.40
N SER A 393 4.79 -0.77 22.61
CA SER A 393 4.44 -2.13 22.25
C SER A 393 5.50 -2.76 21.35
N THR A 394 5.47 -4.08 21.28
CA THR A 394 6.32 -4.89 20.41
C THR A 394 6.14 -4.62 18.92
N ALA A 395 5.06 -3.97 18.51
CA ALA A 395 4.87 -3.55 17.12
C ALA A 395 5.82 -2.40 16.74
N LEU A 396 6.09 -1.47 17.66
CA LEU A 396 6.83 -0.23 17.39
C LEU A 396 8.17 -0.15 18.14
N THR A 397 8.40 -0.98 19.17
CA THR A 397 9.67 -1.04 19.91
C THR A 397 10.06 -2.48 20.22
N ARG A 398 11.32 -2.84 19.94
CA ARG A 398 11.91 -4.15 20.26
C ARG A 398 13.26 -3.96 20.93
N THR A 399 13.54 -4.78 21.93
CA THR A 399 14.85 -4.80 22.61
C THR A 399 15.43 -6.19 22.55
N VAL A 400 16.72 -6.27 22.19
CA VAL A 400 17.54 -7.48 22.30
C VAL A 400 18.70 -7.20 23.25
N GLY A 401 19.12 -8.21 24.00
CA GLY A 401 20.23 -8.11 24.95
C GLY A 401 21.21 -9.26 24.84
N TRP A 402 22.46 -8.99 25.20
CA TRP A 402 23.57 -9.92 25.22
C TRP A 402 24.32 -9.81 26.54
N THR A 403 24.81 -10.95 27.01
CA THR A 403 25.82 -11.02 28.05
C THR A 403 27.19 -10.95 27.39
N VAL A 404 28.04 -10.01 27.79
CA VAL A 404 29.43 -9.90 27.36
C VAL A 404 30.32 -10.32 28.52
N ASP A 405 31.19 -11.30 28.31
CA ASP A 405 32.15 -11.79 29.29
C ASP A 405 33.57 -11.55 28.75
N THR A 406 34.30 -10.70 29.45
CA THR A 406 35.67 -10.31 29.06
C THR A 406 36.70 -11.43 29.22
N SER A 407 36.36 -12.52 29.92
CA SER A 407 37.22 -13.71 30.02
C SER A 407 37.13 -14.63 28.80
N LEU A 408 36.12 -14.45 27.95
CA LEU A 408 35.91 -15.24 26.75
C LEU A 408 36.65 -14.65 25.56
N THR A 409 37.22 -15.54 24.74
CA THR A 409 37.81 -15.20 23.44
C THR A 409 36.85 -15.61 22.34
N THR A 410 36.56 -14.70 21.43
CA THR A 410 35.68 -14.97 20.30
C THR A 410 36.39 -15.92 19.34
N ARG A 411 35.75 -17.04 19.02
CA ARG A 411 36.20 -17.91 17.95
C ARG A 411 36.01 -17.19 16.62
N GLU A 412 37.11 -16.94 15.91
CA GLU A 412 37.04 -16.41 14.56
C GLU A 412 36.37 -17.41 13.61
N ALA A 413 35.39 -16.90 12.87
CA ALA A 413 34.78 -17.61 11.75
C ALA A 413 34.88 -16.69 10.53
N PRO A 414 35.67 -17.06 9.51
CA PRO A 414 35.78 -16.24 8.31
C PRO A 414 34.44 -16.26 7.58
N VAL A 415 33.83 -15.08 7.44
CA VAL A 415 32.63 -14.86 6.62
C VAL A 415 33.03 -13.97 5.45
N ALA A 416 32.80 -14.45 4.24
CA ALA A 416 33.02 -13.66 3.03
C ALA A 416 32.05 -12.47 3.02
N ALA A 417 32.53 -11.29 2.62
CA ALA A 417 31.69 -10.11 2.57
C ALA A 417 30.74 -10.21 1.37
N ALA A 418 29.43 -10.20 1.63
CA ALA A 418 28.39 -10.28 0.60
C ALA A 418 27.15 -9.50 1.04
N PHE A 419 26.27 -9.17 0.09
CA PHE A 419 24.95 -8.62 0.40
C PHE A 419 24.01 -9.73 0.90
N THR A 420 23.22 -9.44 1.94
CA THR A 420 22.32 -10.42 2.58
C THR A 420 20.84 -10.04 2.46
N GLY A 421 20.54 -8.77 2.24
CA GLY A 421 19.19 -8.23 2.07
C GLY A 421 19.27 -6.87 1.39
N HIS A 422 18.28 -6.52 0.56
CA HIS A 422 18.28 -5.24 -0.13
C HIS A 422 16.90 -4.86 -0.67
N THR A 423 16.69 -3.57 -0.94
CA THR A 423 15.51 -3.10 -1.67
C THR A 423 15.50 -3.78 -3.05
N PRO A 424 14.36 -4.29 -3.56
CA PRO A 424 14.30 -4.92 -4.87
C PRO A 424 14.93 -4.07 -5.98
N THR A 425 15.67 -4.70 -6.89
CA THR A 425 16.44 -4.02 -7.94
C THR A 425 15.75 -4.03 -9.31
N ARG A 426 14.64 -4.76 -9.44
CA ARG A 426 13.92 -4.95 -10.71
C ARG A 426 13.10 -3.71 -11.07
N ASP A 427 12.36 -3.18 -10.12
CA ASP A 427 11.47 -2.05 -10.32
C ASP A 427 12.15 -0.73 -9.92
N PRO A 428 11.82 0.40 -10.59
CA PRO A 428 12.28 1.71 -10.16
C PRO A 428 11.85 2.03 -8.72
N VAL A 429 12.73 2.72 -7.99
CA VAL A 429 12.42 3.27 -6.66
C VAL A 429 12.15 4.76 -6.76
N GLY A 430 11.19 5.28 -5.99
CA GLY A 430 10.88 6.71 -6.00
C GLY A 430 11.98 7.56 -5.35
N ALA A 431 12.11 8.82 -5.77
CA ALA A 431 13.15 9.75 -5.31
C ALA A 431 13.08 10.16 -3.83
N ARG A 432 12.05 9.72 -3.10
CA ARG A 432 11.89 9.95 -1.66
C ARG A 432 11.95 8.67 -0.82
N THR A 433 12.34 7.57 -1.44
CA THR A 433 12.43 6.25 -0.81
C THR A 433 13.73 6.09 -0.02
N VAL A 434 13.67 5.38 1.10
CA VAL A 434 14.87 4.79 1.73
C VAL A 434 15.24 3.50 0.98
N VAL A 435 16.42 3.48 0.37
CA VAL A 435 17.00 2.28 -0.26
C VAL A 435 17.95 1.61 0.73
N HIS A 436 17.83 0.30 0.92
CA HIS A 436 18.70 -0.45 1.83
C HIS A 436 19.54 -1.52 1.13
N ALA A 437 20.69 -1.84 1.72
CA ALA A 437 21.58 -2.93 1.33
C ALA A 437 22.33 -3.48 2.56
N ASP A 438 21.81 -4.55 3.14
CA ASP A 438 22.41 -5.28 4.25
C ASP A 438 23.56 -6.17 3.78
N THR A 439 24.51 -6.44 4.67
CA THR A 439 25.65 -7.32 4.37
C THR A 439 25.85 -8.35 5.46
N THR A 440 26.60 -9.39 5.13
CA THR A 440 27.15 -10.36 6.08
C THR A 440 27.85 -9.71 7.28
N HIS A 441 27.90 -10.41 8.41
CA HIS A 441 28.45 -9.90 9.67
C HIS A 441 29.59 -10.77 10.24
N PRO A 442 30.82 -10.65 9.70
CA PRO A 442 32.02 -11.24 10.31
C PRO A 442 32.18 -10.84 11.79
N THR A 443 32.79 -11.72 12.59
CA THR A 443 32.93 -11.48 14.04
C THR A 443 33.85 -10.29 14.36
N ASP A 444 34.80 -9.99 13.49
CA ASP A 444 35.84 -8.97 13.67
C ASP A 444 35.51 -7.61 13.06
N ARG A 445 34.51 -7.51 12.17
CA ARG A 445 34.18 -6.28 11.42
C ARG A 445 32.78 -6.30 10.82
N THR A 446 32.30 -5.12 10.42
CA THR A 446 31.13 -4.97 9.53
C THR A 446 31.60 -4.50 8.15
N PRO A 447 31.30 -5.24 7.06
CA PRO A 447 31.60 -4.79 5.70
C PRO A 447 30.87 -3.48 5.43
N ALA A 448 31.59 -2.43 5.02
CA ALA A 448 31.00 -1.13 4.71
C ALA A 448 30.26 -1.15 3.34
N VAL A 449 29.26 -0.31 3.17
CA VAL A 449 28.57 -0.13 1.88
C VAL A 449 28.91 1.25 1.34
N GLN A 450 29.39 1.27 0.10
CA GLN A 450 29.67 2.50 -0.63
C GLN A 450 28.59 2.75 -1.67
N TRP A 451 27.89 3.86 -1.48
CA TRP A 451 26.84 4.31 -2.38
C TRP A 451 27.41 5.24 -3.46
N ARG A 452 26.91 5.09 -4.69
CA ARG A 452 27.16 6.04 -5.78
C ARG A 452 25.86 6.36 -6.51
N LEU A 453 25.62 7.64 -6.72
CA LEU A 453 24.55 8.19 -7.52
C LEU A 453 25.15 8.72 -8.83
N ASP A 454 24.72 8.20 -9.96
CA ASP A 454 25.24 8.54 -11.30
C ASP A 454 26.78 8.47 -11.37
N GLY A 455 27.35 7.46 -10.68
CA GLY A 455 28.79 7.22 -10.58
C GLY A 455 29.52 8.08 -9.54
N ARG A 456 28.89 9.11 -8.97
CA ARG A 456 29.47 9.96 -7.92
C ARG A 456 29.23 9.36 -6.54
N PRO A 457 30.24 9.29 -5.66
CA PRO A 457 30.03 8.86 -4.28
C PRO A 457 28.99 9.73 -3.59
N VAL A 458 28.04 9.09 -2.92
CA VAL A 458 27.10 9.74 -2.02
C VAL A 458 27.21 9.11 -0.64
N HIS A 459 26.95 9.92 0.37
CA HIS A 459 26.91 9.48 1.75
C HIS A 459 25.47 9.61 2.25
N PRO A 460 24.95 8.64 3.00
CA PRO A 460 23.66 8.79 3.66
C PRO A 460 23.61 10.10 4.43
N ALA A 461 22.63 10.98 4.17
CA ALA A 461 22.60 12.33 4.75
C ALA A 461 22.47 12.33 6.29
N GLY A 462 22.15 11.17 6.87
CA GLY A 462 22.25 10.89 8.29
C GLY A 462 23.69 10.77 8.82
N SER A 463 24.75 10.87 8.01
CA SER A 463 26.16 10.59 8.38
C SER A 463 26.83 11.61 9.32
N LYS A 464 26.03 12.30 10.14
CA LYS A 464 26.46 12.51 11.53
C LYS A 464 26.41 11.19 12.33
N GLY A 465 25.72 10.15 11.87
CA GLY A 465 25.58 8.79 12.41
C GLY A 465 26.23 7.68 11.54
N ARG A 466 26.28 6.46 12.07
CA ARG A 466 27.08 5.33 11.53
C ARG A 466 26.26 4.25 10.80
N ASN A 467 25.04 4.55 10.34
CA ASN A 467 24.29 3.61 9.49
C ASN A 467 24.62 3.89 8.02
N ASP A 468 25.34 2.97 7.38
CA ASP A 468 25.68 3.02 5.96
C ASP A 468 24.87 2.00 5.12
N ARG A 469 23.95 1.26 5.75
CA ARG A 469 23.06 0.29 5.10
C ARG A 469 21.87 0.93 4.42
N ASP A 470 21.45 2.09 4.91
CA ASP A 470 20.29 2.84 4.43
C ASP A 470 20.73 4.12 3.72
N LEU A 471 20.09 4.41 2.59
CA LEU A 471 20.23 5.67 1.86
C LEU A 471 18.85 6.30 1.65
N ASP A 472 18.57 7.35 2.41
CA ASP A 472 17.41 8.22 2.21
C ASP A 472 17.61 9.08 0.95
N LEU A 473 16.93 8.74 -0.15
CA LEU A 473 17.00 9.49 -1.40
C LEU A 473 16.37 10.87 -1.31
N GLY A 474 15.37 11.05 -0.43
CA GLY A 474 14.69 12.33 -0.22
C GLY A 474 15.65 13.42 0.27
N SER A 475 16.68 13.01 1.01
CA SER A 475 17.74 13.90 1.50
C SER A 475 18.70 14.40 0.41
N LEU A 476 18.76 13.72 -0.74
CA LEU A 476 19.72 14.00 -1.81
C LEU A 476 19.24 15.10 -2.77
N ASN A 477 17.99 15.55 -2.66
CA ASN A 477 17.39 16.59 -3.51
C ASN A 477 17.63 16.35 -5.01
N LEU A 478 17.25 15.15 -5.48
CA LEU A 478 17.45 14.72 -6.85
C LEU A 478 16.76 15.66 -7.85
N THR A 479 17.43 15.91 -8.97
CA THR A 479 16.81 16.63 -10.10
C THR A 479 15.76 15.75 -10.77
N PRO A 480 14.70 16.30 -11.39
CA PRO A 480 13.72 15.47 -12.08
C PRO A 480 14.32 14.66 -13.24
N GLY A 481 14.09 13.36 -13.25
CA GLY A 481 14.58 12.43 -14.28
C GLY A 481 14.89 11.04 -13.72
N THR A 482 15.55 10.22 -14.54
CA THR A 482 16.00 8.89 -14.13
C THR A 482 17.45 8.94 -13.66
N HIS A 483 17.74 8.38 -12.50
CA HIS A 483 19.09 8.28 -11.95
C HIS A 483 19.51 6.83 -11.74
N ARG A 484 20.82 6.58 -11.72
CA ARG A 484 21.38 5.25 -11.41
C ARG A 484 22.01 5.25 -10.04
N LEU A 485 21.51 4.40 -9.14
CA LEU A 485 22.11 4.15 -7.84
C LEU A 485 22.86 2.82 -7.85
N THR A 486 24.04 2.79 -7.23
CA THR A 486 24.78 1.56 -7.00
C THR A 486 25.29 1.47 -5.57
N ALA A 487 25.24 0.28 -4.98
CA ALA A 487 25.87 -0.06 -3.71
C ALA A 487 26.97 -1.08 -3.95
N ARG A 488 28.15 -0.90 -3.34
CA ARG A 488 29.28 -1.82 -3.43
C ARG A 488 29.85 -2.14 -2.05
N ILE A 489 30.37 -3.35 -1.90
CA ILE A 489 31.17 -3.75 -0.74
C ILE A 489 32.65 -3.61 -1.10
N PRO A 490 33.41 -2.66 -0.51
CA PRO A 490 34.80 -2.43 -0.87
C PRO A 490 35.68 -3.68 -0.68
N GLY A 491 36.55 -3.95 -1.65
CA GLY A 491 37.43 -5.12 -1.63
C GLY A 491 36.79 -6.42 -2.12
N THR A 492 35.59 -6.35 -2.72
CA THR A 492 34.89 -7.47 -3.35
C THR A 492 34.32 -7.08 -4.71
N ASP A 493 33.81 -8.04 -5.47
CA ASP A 493 33.08 -7.82 -6.73
C ASP A 493 31.57 -7.58 -6.55
N GLU A 494 31.09 -7.57 -5.29
CA GLU A 494 29.68 -7.39 -4.95
C GLU A 494 29.18 -5.98 -5.33
N GLU A 495 28.14 -5.92 -6.17
CA GLU A 495 27.47 -4.68 -6.56
C GLU A 495 25.96 -4.90 -6.74
N LEU A 496 25.17 -3.99 -6.15
CA LEU A 496 23.74 -3.84 -6.43
C LEU A 496 23.50 -2.57 -7.26
N ARG A 497 22.43 -2.58 -8.06
CA ARG A 497 22.05 -1.47 -8.94
C ARG A 497 20.55 -1.23 -8.88
N TRP A 498 20.16 0.04 -8.79
CA TRP A 498 18.77 0.47 -8.88
C TRP A 498 18.62 1.59 -9.90
N THR A 499 17.45 1.60 -10.53
CA THR A 499 16.92 2.76 -11.24
C THR A 499 16.14 3.59 -10.23
N ILE A 500 16.49 4.87 -10.08
CA ILE A 500 15.68 5.81 -9.32
C ILE A 500 14.82 6.58 -10.31
N ASP A 501 13.52 6.57 -10.08
CA ASP A 501 12.60 7.48 -10.72
C ASP A 501 12.43 8.74 -9.87
N ALA A 502 12.97 9.85 -10.36
CA ALA A 502 12.82 11.18 -9.77
C ALA A 502 11.92 12.11 -10.60
N ARG A 503 11.22 11.59 -11.62
CA ARG A 503 10.25 12.37 -12.38
C ARG A 503 8.85 11.92 -11.96
N PRO A 504 8.14 12.71 -11.14
CA PRO A 504 6.76 12.36 -10.81
C PRO A 504 5.91 12.29 -12.08
N ALA A 505 4.96 11.36 -12.10
CA ALA A 505 3.90 11.37 -13.10
C ALA A 505 3.23 12.75 -13.19
N SER A 506 2.67 13.04 -14.35
CA SER A 506 1.95 14.28 -14.63
C SER A 506 0.47 14.00 -14.87
N SER A 507 -0.40 14.95 -14.53
CA SER A 507 -1.81 14.91 -14.92
C SER A 507 -2.21 16.14 -15.70
N SER A 508 -3.08 15.91 -16.67
CA SER A 508 -3.81 16.91 -17.44
C SER A 508 -5.29 16.83 -17.10
N TYR A 509 -5.99 17.96 -17.22
CA TYR A 509 -7.43 18.00 -17.04
C TYR A 509 -8.12 18.41 -18.33
N GLU A 510 -9.31 17.84 -18.55
CA GLU A 510 -10.28 18.24 -19.57
C GLU A 510 -11.56 18.66 -18.84
N LEU A 511 -12.11 19.83 -19.18
CA LEU A 511 -13.37 20.31 -18.61
C LEU A 511 -14.44 20.38 -19.71
N SER A 512 -15.71 20.24 -19.31
CA SER A 512 -16.84 20.62 -20.19
C SER A 512 -16.73 22.08 -20.65
N ALA A 513 -17.37 22.43 -21.76
CA ALA A 513 -17.30 23.78 -22.31
C ALA A 513 -17.79 24.84 -21.30
N PRO A 514 -16.94 25.81 -20.92
CA PRO A 514 -17.33 26.90 -20.02
C PRO A 514 -18.08 27.99 -20.79
N LEU A 515 -18.91 28.77 -20.11
CA LEU A 515 -19.47 30.01 -20.65
C LEU A 515 -18.38 31.03 -20.92
N ARG A 516 -17.38 31.10 -20.03
CA ARG A 516 -16.29 32.07 -20.11
C ARG A 516 -15.03 31.52 -19.45
N THR A 517 -13.89 31.76 -20.07
CA THR A 517 -12.58 31.56 -19.47
C THR A 517 -11.96 32.90 -19.08
N VAL A 518 -11.52 33.02 -17.84
CA VAL A 518 -10.88 34.22 -17.29
C VAL A 518 -9.42 33.90 -16.96
N ARG A 519 -8.50 34.70 -17.51
CA ARG A 519 -7.06 34.59 -17.28
C ARG A 519 -6.57 35.88 -16.63
N ARG A 520 -6.07 35.77 -15.39
CA ARG A 520 -5.47 36.89 -14.65
C ARG A 520 -4.01 36.53 -14.34
N PRO A 521 -3.04 37.44 -14.55
CA PRO A 521 -1.64 37.18 -14.21
C PRO A 521 -1.49 36.74 -12.75
N GLY A 522 -0.71 35.68 -12.51
CA GLY A 522 -0.42 35.17 -11.16
C GLY A 522 -1.55 34.38 -10.48
N LEU A 523 -2.71 34.20 -11.14
CA LEU A 523 -3.82 33.41 -10.61
C LEU A 523 -4.07 32.16 -11.48
N PRO A 524 -4.61 31.07 -10.89
CA PRO A 524 -5.11 29.94 -11.67
C PRO A 524 -6.16 30.39 -12.69
N VAL A 525 -6.20 29.72 -13.85
CA VAL A 525 -7.24 29.96 -14.87
C VAL A 525 -8.61 29.70 -14.26
N GLU A 526 -9.55 30.60 -14.49
CA GLU A 526 -10.92 30.52 -13.98
C GLU A 526 -11.88 30.19 -15.12
N TYR A 527 -12.77 29.22 -14.89
CA TYR A 527 -13.79 28.76 -15.83
C TYR A 527 -15.18 29.01 -15.26
N VAL A 528 -15.99 29.80 -15.95
CA VAL A 528 -17.34 30.17 -15.50
C VAL A 528 -18.37 29.27 -16.16
N TYR A 529 -19.31 28.74 -15.38
CA TYR A 529 -20.38 27.86 -15.84
C TYR A 529 -21.74 28.37 -15.36
N ASP A 530 -22.76 28.14 -16.18
CA ASP A 530 -24.17 28.24 -15.81
C ASP A 530 -24.70 26.82 -15.62
N GLY A 531 -24.56 26.31 -14.39
CA GLY A 531 -24.88 24.93 -14.02
C GLY A 531 -23.66 24.01 -13.81
N PRO A 532 -23.89 22.69 -13.76
CA PRO A 532 -22.86 21.68 -13.53
C PRO A 532 -21.74 21.68 -14.59
N PHE A 533 -20.55 21.24 -14.21
CA PHE A 533 -19.45 20.99 -15.14
C PHE A 533 -18.89 19.58 -14.97
N THR A 534 -18.15 19.08 -15.96
CA THR A 534 -17.47 17.79 -15.87
C THR A 534 -15.96 17.97 -15.93
N MET A 535 -15.22 17.10 -15.25
CA MET A 535 -13.75 17.06 -15.25
C MET A 535 -13.26 15.63 -15.56
N ARG A 536 -12.39 15.49 -16.55
CA ARG A 536 -11.56 14.30 -16.72
C ARG A 536 -10.14 14.60 -16.28
N LEU A 537 -9.54 13.71 -15.49
CA LEU A 537 -8.11 13.72 -15.22
C LEU A 537 -7.46 12.59 -16.02
N THR A 538 -6.39 12.91 -16.73
CA THR A 538 -5.60 11.94 -17.49
C THR A 538 -4.16 12.05 -17.05
N ALA A 539 -3.69 11.01 -16.36
CA ALA A 539 -2.32 10.88 -15.93
C ALA A 539 -1.44 10.30 -17.05
N ARG A 540 -0.16 10.69 -17.03
CA ARG A 540 0.90 10.14 -17.87
C ARG A 540 2.18 10.05 -17.04
N ASP A 541 2.88 8.95 -17.20
CA ASP A 541 4.17 8.70 -16.57
C ASP A 541 5.20 8.30 -17.62
N ASP A 542 6.49 8.48 -17.31
CA ASP A 542 7.58 8.00 -18.15
C ASP A 542 8.13 6.64 -17.70
N GLN A 543 7.57 6.07 -16.63
CA GLN A 543 7.76 4.68 -16.22
C GLN A 543 6.48 3.85 -16.44
N ASP A 544 6.64 2.53 -16.50
CA ASP A 544 5.52 1.59 -16.48
C ASP A 544 4.86 1.53 -15.09
N GLY A 545 3.57 1.21 -15.07
CA GLY A 545 2.77 1.08 -13.84
C GLY A 545 1.58 2.05 -13.81
N ALA A 546 0.60 1.78 -12.94
CA ALA A 546 -0.57 2.64 -12.84
C ALA A 546 -0.25 3.92 -12.05
N VAL A 547 -0.91 5.01 -12.44
CA VAL A 547 -0.84 6.30 -11.77
C VAL A 547 -2.17 6.60 -11.10
N VAL A 548 -2.13 6.91 -9.81
CA VAL A 548 -3.30 7.37 -9.06
C VAL A 548 -3.41 8.88 -9.22
N SER A 549 -4.53 9.35 -9.77
CA SER A 549 -4.86 10.78 -9.79
C SER A 549 -5.68 11.14 -8.55
N GLN A 550 -5.42 12.31 -7.98
CA GLN A 550 -6.19 12.85 -6.87
C GLN A 550 -6.60 14.30 -7.15
N PHE A 551 -7.75 14.71 -6.62
CA PHE A 551 -8.17 16.10 -6.60
C PHE A 551 -8.68 16.50 -5.22
N ARG A 552 -8.77 17.80 -4.96
CA ARG A 552 -9.49 18.36 -3.82
C ARG A 552 -10.15 19.68 -4.20
N VAL A 553 -11.20 20.02 -3.49
CA VAL A 553 -11.97 21.25 -3.70
C VAL A 553 -11.82 22.14 -2.47
N ASP A 554 -11.46 23.40 -2.68
CA ASP A 554 -11.34 24.43 -1.64
C ASP A 554 -10.45 24.05 -0.44
N GLY A 555 -9.40 23.27 -0.71
CA GLY A 555 -8.45 22.83 0.31
C GLY A 555 -8.94 21.71 1.23
N ASP A 556 -10.07 21.07 0.91
CA ASP A 556 -10.56 19.87 1.60
C ASP A 556 -9.59 18.66 1.42
N GLY A 557 -9.98 17.48 1.90
CA GLY A 557 -9.18 16.27 1.74
C GLY A 557 -8.87 15.90 0.29
N TRP A 558 -7.73 15.25 0.08
CA TRP A 558 -7.42 14.64 -1.22
C TRP A 558 -8.36 13.47 -1.49
N TYR A 559 -9.04 13.53 -2.63
CA TYR A 559 -9.96 12.54 -3.13
C TYR A 559 -9.35 11.81 -4.33
N THR A 560 -9.34 10.49 -4.29
CA THR A 560 -8.86 9.64 -5.37
C THR A 560 -9.84 9.67 -6.55
N TYR A 561 -9.33 10.04 -7.72
CA TYR A 561 -10.08 10.11 -8.95
C TYR A 561 -10.15 8.74 -9.61
N TYR A 562 -11.36 8.29 -9.92
CA TYR A 562 -11.64 6.97 -10.53
C TYR A 562 -12.61 7.07 -11.73
N GLY A 563 -12.81 8.26 -12.28
CA GLY A 563 -13.89 8.50 -13.25
C GLY A 563 -15.26 8.62 -12.57
N TRP A 564 -16.34 8.32 -13.27
CA TRP A 564 -17.69 8.40 -12.70
C TRP A 564 -18.10 7.08 -12.02
N PRO A 565 -18.85 7.09 -10.91
CA PRO A 565 -19.15 5.86 -10.14
C PRO A 565 -19.82 4.74 -10.94
N THR A 566 -20.64 5.08 -11.94
CA THR A 566 -21.33 4.10 -12.81
C THR A 566 -20.61 3.85 -14.13
N ASP A 567 -19.56 4.62 -14.44
CA ASP A 567 -18.79 4.55 -15.68
C ASP A 567 -17.40 5.18 -15.45
N ALA A 568 -16.37 4.34 -15.27
CA ALA A 568 -15.01 4.79 -15.00
C ALA A 568 -14.42 5.63 -16.16
N ASP A 569 -14.93 5.50 -17.39
CA ASP A 569 -14.45 6.26 -18.55
C ASP A 569 -15.13 7.64 -18.67
N ALA A 570 -16.28 7.81 -17.99
CA ALA A 570 -16.98 9.08 -17.96
C ALA A 570 -16.28 10.12 -17.07
N PRO A 571 -16.28 11.41 -17.46
CA PRO A 571 -15.71 12.47 -16.64
C PRO A 571 -16.51 12.66 -15.36
N PHE A 572 -15.83 13.09 -14.30
CA PHE A 572 -16.44 13.34 -13.00
C PHE A 572 -17.29 14.61 -13.07
N ARG A 573 -18.58 14.49 -12.72
CA ARG A 573 -19.52 15.61 -12.76
C ARG A 573 -19.55 16.34 -11.42
N PHE A 574 -19.38 17.67 -11.46
CA PHE A 574 -19.50 18.56 -10.32
C PHE A 574 -20.75 19.42 -10.42
N SER A 575 -21.46 19.60 -9.30
CA SER A 575 -22.63 20.47 -9.21
C SER A 575 -22.72 21.16 -7.84
N PRO A 576 -23.51 22.26 -7.73
CA PRO A 576 -23.72 22.95 -6.45
C PRO A 576 -24.32 22.06 -5.35
N SER A 577 -25.05 21.00 -5.70
CA SER A 577 -25.78 20.13 -4.76
C SER A 577 -25.29 18.67 -4.75
N GLY A 578 -24.32 18.33 -5.61
CA GLY A 578 -23.93 16.96 -5.89
C GLY A 578 -24.94 16.21 -6.77
N THR A 579 -24.61 14.97 -7.12
CA THR A 579 -25.46 14.04 -7.89
C THR A 579 -25.71 12.80 -7.05
N VAL A 580 -26.98 12.41 -6.88
CA VAL A 580 -27.36 11.19 -6.16
C VAL A 580 -27.26 10.00 -7.11
N ILE A 581 -26.50 8.98 -6.72
CA ILE A 581 -26.35 7.69 -7.41
C ILE A 581 -26.40 6.60 -6.35
N ASP A 582 -27.30 5.63 -6.50
CA ASP A 582 -27.50 4.53 -5.54
C ASP A 582 -27.53 5.04 -4.09
N ASP A 583 -28.27 6.14 -3.88
CA ASP A 583 -28.44 6.85 -2.61
C ASP A 583 -27.15 7.36 -1.93
N LEU A 584 -26.09 7.57 -2.70
CA LEU A 584 -24.88 8.31 -2.30
C LEU A 584 -24.73 9.57 -3.15
N VAL A 585 -24.07 10.60 -2.60
CA VAL A 585 -23.89 11.88 -3.26
C VAL A 585 -22.45 12.03 -3.75
N TYR A 586 -22.30 12.31 -5.04
CA TYR A 586 -21.01 12.52 -5.70
C TYR A 586 -20.90 13.91 -6.31
N GLY A 587 -19.69 14.48 -6.33
CA GLY A 587 -19.41 15.73 -7.05
C GLY A 587 -20.11 16.97 -6.52
N LYS A 588 -20.44 17.00 -5.22
CA LYS A 588 -20.82 18.22 -4.53
C LYS A 588 -19.62 19.18 -4.48
N LEU A 589 -19.81 20.44 -4.86
CA LEU A 589 -18.84 21.51 -4.61
C LEU A 589 -19.03 22.13 -3.23
N GLY A 590 -17.96 22.69 -2.66
CA GLY A 590 -18.02 23.40 -1.38
C GLY A 590 -18.18 22.45 -0.20
N ARG A 591 -19.27 22.61 0.57
CA ARG A 591 -19.52 21.79 1.76
C ARG A 591 -19.78 20.34 1.36
N SER A 592 -19.05 19.43 2.02
CA SER A 592 -19.21 17.98 1.86
C SER A 592 -20.67 17.55 2.01
N ARG A 593 -21.08 16.64 1.13
CA ARG A 593 -22.36 15.93 1.15
C ARG A 593 -22.11 14.52 0.64
N ALA A 594 -22.17 13.52 1.52
CA ALA A 594 -21.92 12.11 1.19
C ALA A 594 -23.22 11.33 1.00
N VAL A 595 -24.27 11.73 1.72
CA VAL A 595 -25.59 11.06 1.72
C VAL A 595 -26.72 12.06 1.45
N PRO A 596 -27.90 11.63 0.97
CA PRO A 596 -28.98 12.53 0.58
C PRO A 596 -29.53 13.41 1.72
N TRP A 597 -29.47 12.94 2.97
CA TRP A 597 -29.94 13.66 4.16
C TRP A 597 -28.89 14.61 4.77
N ASP A 598 -27.66 14.61 4.27
CA ASP A 598 -26.70 15.69 4.56
C ASP A 598 -27.22 17.02 4.02
N ASP A 599 -26.69 18.13 4.55
CA ASP A 599 -27.00 19.49 4.14
C ASP A 599 -26.94 19.66 2.61
N ALA A 600 -28.11 19.92 2.02
CA ALA A 600 -28.29 20.03 0.58
C ALA A 600 -28.16 21.47 0.06
N THR A 601 -27.71 22.42 0.91
CA THR A 601 -27.52 23.82 0.52
C THR A 601 -26.63 23.90 -0.73
N PRO A 602 -27.14 24.45 -1.85
CA PRO A 602 -26.34 24.61 -3.05
C PRO A 602 -25.17 25.56 -2.82
N ASP A 603 -23.96 25.12 -3.17
CA ASP A 603 -22.77 25.97 -3.13
C ASP A 603 -22.46 26.49 -4.53
N TYR A 604 -22.86 27.74 -4.76
CA TYR A 604 -22.52 28.53 -5.95
C TYR A 604 -21.30 29.43 -5.67
N GLY A 605 -20.78 30.05 -6.72
CA GLY A 605 -19.64 30.95 -6.63
C GLY A 605 -18.34 30.27 -7.06
N THR A 606 -17.21 30.83 -6.60
CA THR A 606 -15.88 30.42 -7.06
C THR A 606 -15.28 29.37 -6.15
N HIS A 607 -14.93 28.22 -6.73
CA HIS A 607 -14.22 27.13 -6.08
C HIS A 607 -12.82 26.96 -6.69
N THR A 608 -11.85 26.56 -5.88
CA THR A 608 -10.52 26.16 -6.34
C THR A 608 -10.44 24.64 -6.38
N VAL A 609 -10.14 24.08 -7.55
CA VAL A 609 -9.87 22.65 -7.72
C VAL A 609 -8.36 22.48 -7.84
N GLU A 610 -7.80 21.69 -6.93
CA GLU A 610 -6.41 21.24 -6.98
C GLU A 610 -6.35 19.79 -7.40
N TYR A 611 -5.31 19.41 -8.14
CA TYR A 611 -5.10 18.03 -8.59
C TYR A 611 -3.61 17.67 -8.55
N ARG A 612 -3.33 16.39 -8.30
CA ARG A 612 -1.98 15.80 -8.25
C ARG A 612 -2.01 14.34 -8.68
N THR A 613 -0.84 13.74 -8.81
CA THR A 613 -0.66 12.31 -9.13
C THR A 613 0.28 11.63 -8.14
N ILE A 614 0.13 10.32 -8.03
CA ILE A 614 1.03 9.41 -7.32
C ILE A 614 1.34 8.28 -8.29
N ASP A 615 2.62 8.10 -8.65
CA ASP A 615 3.06 7.03 -9.54
C ASP A 615 3.34 5.71 -8.80
N ALA A 616 3.64 4.65 -9.56
CA ALA A 616 3.91 3.31 -9.02
C ALA A 616 5.18 3.24 -8.15
N ALA A 617 6.13 4.17 -8.36
CA ALA A 617 7.34 4.32 -7.55
C ALA A 617 7.08 5.10 -6.24
N GLY A 618 5.88 5.68 -6.09
CA GLY A 618 5.42 6.43 -4.93
C GLY A 618 5.74 7.92 -4.96
N ASN A 619 6.15 8.49 -6.11
CA ASN A 619 6.38 9.92 -6.19
C ASN A 619 5.05 10.68 -6.26
N VAL A 620 4.87 11.62 -5.34
CA VAL A 620 3.73 12.54 -5.34
C VAL A 620 4.08 13.79 -6.13
N SER A 621 3.32 14.07 -7.18
CA SER A 621 3.50 15.28 -8.00
C SER A 621 3.19 16.55 -7.21
N ARG A 622 3.76 17.67 -7.62
CA ARG A 622 3.30 18.98 -7.12
C ARG A 622 1.84 19.20 -7.52
N ALA A 623 1.03 19.68 -6.59
CA ALA A 623 -0.35 20.07 -6.86
C ALA A 623 -0.40 21.23 -7.87
N ARG A 624 -1.29 21.10 -8.86
CA ARG A 624 -1.68 22.15 -9.81
C ARG A 624 -3.13 22.52 -9.55
N SER A 625 -3.55 23.70 -10.01
CA SER A 625 -4.92 24.16 -9.75
C SER A 625 -5.54 24.93 -10.90
N PHE A 626 -6.86 24.96 -10.89
CA PHE A 626 -7.71 25.86 -11.66
C PHE A 626 -8.89 26.32 -10.78
N ARG A 627 -9.62 27.33 -11.23
CA ARG A 627 -10.83 27.81 -10.56
C ARG A 627 -12.05 27.55 -11.41
N VAL A 628 -13.16 27.28 -10.75
CA VAL A 628 -14.48 27.20 -11.39
C VAL A 628 -15.42 28.16 -10.68
N THR A 629 -16.22 28.89 -11.45
CA THR A 629 -17.25 29.78 -10.90
C THR A 629 -18.60 29.31 -11.40
N LEU A 630 -19.45 28.83 -10.50
CA LEU A 630 -20.82 28.46 -10.81
C LEU A 630 -21.74 29.66 -10.57
N LEU A 631 -22.43 30.11 -11.62
CA LEU A 631 -23.40 31.19 -11.51
C LEU A 631 -24.62 30.70 -10.72
N ALA A 632 -25.08 31.53 -9.78
CA ALA A 632 -26.36 31.32 -9.15
C ALA A 632 -27.49 31.57 -10.17
N PRO A 633 -28.57 30.77 -10.14
CA PRO A 633 -29.71 30.90 -11.05
C PRO A 633 -30.49 32.21 -10.86
#